data_AF-A0AAF0U8Z3-F1
#
_entry.id   AF-A0AAF0U8Z3-F1
#
_cell.length_a   1.000
_cell.length_b   1.000
_cell.length_c   1.000
_cell.angle_alpha   90.00
_cell.angle_beta   90.00
_cell.angle_gamma   90.00
#
_symmetry.space_group_name_H-M   'P 1'
#
loop_
_entity.id
_entity.type
_entity.pdbx_description
1 polymer ?
#
loop_
_entity_poly.entity_id
_entity_poly.type
_entity_poly.pdbx_seq_one_letter_code
_entity_poly.pdbx_strand_id
1 'polypeptide(L)'
;MKRWSGLQAFPRKIWLNKSGKQLVQWPVEEMAKLRTNQVELQITTLKAGSLLEISGVTWAQADVEISFTIPMFDRAKVYDSNWRNPQEICSQRGSSAKSGVVPFGLLVLASSDLQEFTTVFFIIFEKNDKFVVLMCSDQKRSSLGLDYDKTTYGAFWMLMLLSKKFH
;
A
#
# COMPACT_ATOMS: atom_id res chain seq x y z
N MET A 1 22.23 22.76 -5.60
CA MET A 1 21.83 21.79 -6.65
C MET A 1 22.29 20.41 -6.27
N LYS A 2 21.40 19.41 -6.30
CA LYS A 2 21.78 17.99 -6.27
C LYS A 2 22.44 17.68 -7.62
N ARG A 3 23.58 16.98 -7.64
CA ARG A 3 24.43 16.75 -8.84
C ARG A 3 24.35 15.33 -9.41
N TRP A 4 23.29 14.59 -9.07
CA TRP A 4 23.07 13.21 -9.52
C TRP A 4 21.61 13.03 -9.90
N SER A 5 21.33 12.12 -10.83
CA SER A 5 19.99 11.75 -11.28
C SER A 5 19.96 10.25 -11.57
N GLY A 6 18.90 9.59 -11.10
CA GLY A 6 18.72 8.15 -11.24
C GLY A 6 19.15 7.35 -10.01
N LEU A 7 18.34 6.33 -9.71
CA LEU A 7 18.62 5.29 -8.72
C LEU A 7 18.25 3.94 -9.33
N GLN A 8 18.85 2.87 -8.84
CA GLN A 8 18.37 1.52 -9.11
C GLN A 8 17.46 1.07 -7.96
N ALA A 9 16.36 0.41 -8.31
CA ALA A 9 15.58 -0.31 -7.33
C ALA A 9 16.43 -1.45 -6.73
N PHE A 10 16.16 -1.82 -5.48
CA PHE A 10 16.79 -3.00 -4.90
C PHE A 10 16.58 -4.23 -5.78
N PRO A 11 17.60 -5.08 -5.94
CA PRO A 11 17.48 -6.31 -6.72
C PRO A 11 16.37 -7.20 -6.12
N ARG A 12 15.62 -7.87 -6.99
CA ARG A 12 14.49 -8.74 -6.61
C ARG A 12 14.64 -10.10 -7.25
N LYS A 13 14.33 -11.16 -6.48
CA LYS A 13 14.05 -12.48 -7.06
C LYS A 13 12.73 -12.39 -7.83
N ILE A 14 12.68 -13.00 -9.01
CA ILE A 14 11.50 -13.00 -9.89
C ILE A 14 11.20 -14.44 -10.28
N TRP A 15 9.93 -14.85 -10.15
CA TRP A 15 9.48 -16.18 -10.54
C TRP A 15 8.02 -16.15 -10.99
N LEU A 16 7.60 -17.19 -11.72
CA LEU A 16 6.21 -17.33 -12.16
C LEU A 16 5.33 -17.77 -10.99
N ASN A 17 4.19 -17.10 -10.79
CA ASN A 17 3.19 -17.51 -9.80
C ASN A 17 2.65 -18.91 -10.14
N LYS A 18 2.20 -19.66 -9.12
CA LYS A 18 1.57 -20.99 -9.27
C LYS A 18 0.41 -21.01 -10.27
N SER A 19 -0.30 -19.90 -10.42
CA SER A 19 -1.39 -19.79 -11.40
C SER A 19 -0.92 -19.69 -12.85
N GLY A 20 0.37 -19.42 -13.10
CA GLY A 20 0.94 -19.16 -14.42
C GLY A 20 0.56 -17.81 -15.04
N LYS A 21 -0.22 -16.97 -14.34
CA LYS A 21 -0.79 -15.73 -14.92
C LYS A 21 -0.03 -14.45 -14.61
N GLN A 22 0.91 -14.48 -13.68
CA GLN A 22 1.65 -13.30 -13.25
C GLN A 22 3.03 -13.68 -12.70
N LEU A 23 3.97 -12.74 -12.76
CA LEU A 23 5.25 -12.83 -12.08
C LEU A 23 5.10 -12.35 -10.64
N VAL A 24 5.83 -12.99 -9.73
CA VAL A 24 6.01 -12.55 -8.35
C VAL A 24 7.40 -11.98 -8.22
N GLN A 25 7.52 -10.88 -7.48
CA GLN A 25 8.80 -10.24 -7.18
C GLN A 25 8.96 -10.11 -5.67
N TRP A 26 10.15 -10.37 -5.17
CA TRP A 26 10.49 -10.20 -3.76
C TRP A 26 11.92 -9.70 -3.62
N PRO A 27 12.24 -8.76 -2.69
CA PRO A 27 13.61 -8.35 -2.43
C PRO A 27 14.51 -9.57 -2.19
N VAL A 28 15.75 -9.51 -2.66
CA VAL A 28 16.72 -10.59 -2.38
C VAL A 28 16.97 -10.72 -0.87
N GLU A 29 17.28 -11.94 -0.41
CA GLU A 29 17.37 -12.25 1.02
C GLU A 29 18.49 -11.49 1.74
N GLU A 30 19.51 -11.07 1.00
CA GLU A 30 20.63 -10.25 1.47
C GLU A 30 20.16 -8.92 2.04
N MET A 31 19.01 -8.39 1.58
CA MET A 31 18.41 -7.18 2.12
C MET A 31 18.06 -7.31 3.61
N ALA A 32 17.73 -8.52 4.08
CA ALA A 32 17.42 -8.75 5.49
C ALA A 32 18.63 -8.52 6.40
N LYS A 33 19.86 -8.60 5.89
CA LYS A 33 21.10 -8.33 6.65
C LYS A 33 21.27 -6.87 7.05
N LEU A 34 20.53 -5.95 6.40
CA LEU A 34 20.53 -4.52 6.73
C LEU A 34 19.56 -4.16 7.86
N ARG A 35 18.71 -5.11 8.29
CA ARG A 35 17.75 -4.90 9.37
C ARG A 35 18.48 -4.85 10.71
N THR A 36 18.12 -3.89 11.55
CA THR A 36 18.75 -3.67 12.87
C THR A 36 17.70 -3.71 13.98
N ASN A 37 17.17 -2.55 14.37
CA ASN A 37 16.22 -2.41 15.46
C ASN A 37 14.82 -2.78 14.99
N GLN A 38 14.44 -4.03 15.23
CA GLN A 38 13.09 -4.50 14.93
C GLN A 38 12.10 -3.93 15.96
N VAL A 39 11.03 -3.31 15.46
CA VAL A 39 9.88 -2.89 16.26
C VAL A 39 8.70 -3.76 15.85
N GLU A 40 8.20 -4.57 16.78
CA GLU A 40 7.01 -5.38 16.57
C GLU A 40 5.81 -4.73 17.24
N LEU A 41 4.70 -4.68 16.52
CA LEU A 41 3.43 -4.19 17.03
C LEU A 41 2.56 -5.36 17.45
N GLN A 42 1.94 -5.23 18.62
CA GLN A 42 0.87 -6.15 18.99
C GLN A 42 -0.34 -5.96 18.06
N ILE A 43 -1.15 -7.00 17.95
CA ILE A 43 -2.40 -6.96 17.18
C ILE A 43 -3.24 -5.79 17.71
N THR A 44 -3.40 -4.77 16.87
CA THR A 44 -4.05 -3.52 17.25
C THR A 44 -5.23 -3.26 16.32
N THR A 45 -6.39 -2.99 16.91
CA THR A 45 -7.60 -2.63 16.15
C THR A 45 -7.58 -1.15 15.81
N LEU A 46 -7.54 -0.84 14.52
CA LEU A 46 -7.66 0.52 14.01
C LEU A 46 -9.14 0.88 13.81
N LYS A 47 -9.55 2.05 14.33
CA LYS A 47 -10.88 2.60 14.09
C LYS A 47 -10.90 3.31 12.74
N ALA A 48 -12.08 3.45 12.13
CA ALA A 48 -12.20 4.22 10.89
C ALA A 48 -11.69 5.66 11.10
N GLY A 49 -10.78 6.10 10.23
CA GLY A 49 -10.16 7.42 10.31
C GLY A 49 -9.10 7.60 11.40
N SER A 50 -8.76 6.55 12.16
CA SER A 50 -7.66 6.63 13.14
C SER A 50 -6.29 6.53 12.48
N LEU A 51 -5.29 7.15 13.09
CA LEU A 51 -3.87 6.99 12.77
C LEU A 51 -3.16 6.38 13.98
N LEU A 52 -2.24 5.47 13.71
CA LEU A 52 -1.34 4.89 14.71
C LEU A 52 0.09 5.21 14.31
N GLU A 53 0.77 6.01 15.12
CA GLU A 53 2.18 6.33 14.92
C GLU A 53 3.06 5.18 15.39
N ILE A 54 4.08 4.85 14.59
CA ILE A 54 5.07 3.82 14.93
C ILE A 54 6.36 4.52 15.31
N SER A 55 6.74 4.41 16.59
CA SER A 55 7.97 4.98 17.13
C SER A 55 9.09 3.93 17.23
N GLY A 56 10.32 4.38 17.46
CA GLY A 56 11.49 3.49 17.62
C GLY A 56 12.14 3.04 16.32
N VAL A 57 11.76 3.62 15.17
CA VAL A 57 12.31 3.30 13.84
C VAL A 57 12.87 4.56 13.18
N THR A 58 13.96 4.43 12.41
CA THR A 58 14.45 5.49 11.53
C THR A 58 13.53 5.62 10.30
N TRP A 59 12.54 6.51 10.36
CA TRP A 59 11.47 6.64 9.36
C TRP A 59 11.95 6.89 7.91
N ALA A 60 13.12 7.49 7.73
CA ALA A 60 13.70 7.74 6.40
C ALA A 60 14.30 6.48 5.75
N GLN A 61 14.64 5.47 6.54
CA GLN A 61 15.25 4.22 6.07
C GLN A 61 14.82 3.05 6.96
N ALA A 62 13.77 2.37 6.53
CA ALA A 62 13.18 1.24 7.24
C ALA A 62 12.66 0.18 6.26
N ASP A 63 12.56 -1.05 6.76
CA ASP A 63 11.86 -2.15 6.10
C ASP A 63 10.61 -2.47 6.94
N VAL A 64 9.42 -2.32 6.36
CA VAL A 64 8.14 -2.40 7.08
C VAL A 64 7.30 -3.51 6.47
N GLU A 65 6.97 -4.50 7.28
CA GLU A 65 6.04 -5.58 6.95
C GLU A 65 4.79 -5.45 7.84
N ILE A 66 3.60 -5.46 7.24
CA ILE A 66 2.33 -5.32 7.95
C ILE A 66 1.28 -6.28 7.39
N SER A 67 0.49 -6.87 8.28
CA SER A 67 -0.62 -7.75 7.95
C SER A 67 -1.93 -7.15 8.47
N PHE A 68 -2.90 -6.96 7.58
CA PHE A 68 -4.22 -6.45 7.93
C PHE A 68 -5.24 -7.58 8.00
N THR A 69 -6.03 -7.62 9.08
CA THR A 69 -7.21 -8.48 9.20
C THR A 69 -8.46 -7.62 9.10
N ILE A 70 -9.38 -7.98 8.20
CA ILE A 70 -10.55 -7.15 7.87
C ILE A 70 -11.81 -7.93 8.25
N PRO A 71 -12.47 -7.58 9.37
CA PRO A 71 -13.59 -8.37 9.88
C PRO A 71 -14.89 -8.22 9.06
N MET A 72 -15.06 -7.14 8.31
CA MET A 72 -16.31 -6.80 7.59
C MET A 72 -16.07 -6.60 6.10
N PHE A 73 -15.47 -7.59 5.44
CA PHE A 73 -15.19 -7.51 4.00
C PHE A 73 -16.46 -7.56 3.13
N ASP A 74 -17.55 -8.12 3.66
CA ASP A 74 -18.90 -8.12 3.09
C ASP A 74 -19.49 -6.71 2.90
N ARG A 75 -18.94 -5.71 3.59
CA ARG A 75 -19.30 -4.30 3.41
C ARG A 75 -18.48 -3.62 2.33
N ALA A 76 -17.66 -4.34 1.56
CA ALA A 76 -16.91 -3.74 0.46
C ALA A 76 -17.86 -3.07 -0.54
N LYS A 77 -17.40 -1.97 -1.13
CA LYS A 77 -18.21 -1.27 -2.14
C LYS A 77 -18.24 -2.10 -3.42
N VAL A 78 -19.40 -2.16 -4.08
CA VAL A 78 -19.51 -2.84 -5.39
C VAL A 78 -18.58 -2.17 -6.39
N TYR A 79 -17.79 -3.00 -7.09
CA TYR A 79 -16.88 -2.60 -8.15
C TYR A 79 -17.65 -2.06 -9.35
N ASP A 80 -17.35 -0.83 -9.77
CA ASP A 80 -17.94 -0.27 -10.99
C ASP A 80 -17.34 -0.95 -12.23
N SER A 81 -18.19 -1.54 -13.07
CA SER A 81 -17.77 -2.24 -14.29
C SER A 81 -17.06 -1.34 -15.31
N ASN A 82 -17.24 -0.02 -15.21
CA ASN A 82 -16.54 0.96 -16.04
C ASN A 82 -15.10 1.21 -15.58
N TRP A 83 -14.74 0.85 -14.35
CA TRP A 83 -13.38 0.99 -13.87
C TRP A 83 -12.45 -0.01 -14.55
N ARG A 84 -11.46 0.50 -15.27
CA ARG A 84 -10.47 -0.32 -16.00
C ARG A 84 -9.04 0.01 -15.60
N ASN A 85 -8.75 1.29 -15.34
CA ASN A 85 -7.42 1.75 -15.05
C ASN A 85 -7.22 1.92 -13.53
N PRO A 86 -6.44 1.05 -12.86
CA PRO A 86 -6.24 1.13 -11.42
C PRO A 86 -5.58 2.44 -10.98
N GLN A 87 -4.73 3.02 -11.83
CA GLN A 87 -4.09 4.30 -11.56
C GLN A 87 -5.09 5.46 -11.54
N GLU A 88 -6.04 5.48 -12.48
CA GLU A 88 -7.11 6.48 -12.50
C GLU A 88 -8.02 6.34 -11.27
N ILE A 89 -8.34 5.11 -10.85
CA ILE A 89 -9.16 4.87 -9.65
C ILE A 89 -8.45 5.39 -8.40
N CYS A 90 -7.13 5.21 -8.27
CA CYS A 90 -6.35 5.78 -7.17
C CYS A 90 -6.21 7.32 -7.28
N SER A 91 -6.17 7.85 -8.51
CA SER A 91 -5.96 9.28 -8.79
C SER A 91 -7.22 10.12 -8.61
N GLN A 92 -8.37 9.60 -9.01
CA GLN A 92 -9.64 10.11 -8.52
C GLN A 92 -9.57 9.93 -7.02
N ARG A 93 -9.72 11.02 -6.24
CA ARG A 93 -9.74 10.91 -4.76
C ARG A 93 -10.51 9.65 -4.42
N GLY A 94 -10.05 8.85 -3.44
CA GLY A 94 -10.88 7.87 -2.75
C GLY A 94 -12.06 8.60 -2.10
N SER A 95 -12.96 9.12 -2.94
CA SER A 95 -13.80 10.26 -2.66
C SER A 95 -14.96 9.70 -1.89
N SER A 96 -14.84 9.79 -0.58
CA SER A 96 -15.89 10.28 0.32
C SER A 96 -17.29 9.68 0.12
N ALA A 97 -17.40 8.44 -0.36
CA ALA A 97 -18.60 7.67 -0.22
C ALA A 97 -18.51 7.07 1.17
N LYS A 98 -19.31 7.62 2.10
CA LYS A 98 -19.43 7.19 3.50
C LYS A 98 -20.00 5.77 3.65
N SER A 99 -19.87 4.91 2.64
CA SER A 99 -20.33 3.53 2.64
C SER A 99 -19.24 2.58 2.13
N GLY A 100 -18.85 1.67 3.01
CA GLY A 100 -18.02 0.50 2.73
C GLY A 100 -16.72 0.42 3.52
N VAL A 101 -15.85 -0.52 3.16
CA VAL A 101 -14.50 -0.64 3.75
C VAL A 101 -13.69 0.61 3.40
N VAL A 102 -13.37 1.41 4.42
CA VAL A 102 -12.56 2.63 4.29
C VAL A 102 -11.13 2.24 3.89
N PRO A 103 -10.46 3.02 3.01
CA PRO A 103 -9.06 2.79 2.70
C PRO A 103 -8.18 2.65 3.94
N PHE A 104 -7.28 1.67 3.95
CA PHE A 104 -6.36 1.40 5.05
C PHE A 104 -4.95 1.12 4.51
N GLY A 105 -3.93 1.47 5.28
CA GLY A 105 -2.55 1.36 4.82
C GLY A 105 -1.57 2.12 5.69
N LEU A 106 -0.54 2.65 5.06
CA LEU A 106 0.60 3.31 5.68
C LEU A 106 0.73 4.74 5.18
N LEU A 107 1.11 5.63 6.10
CA LEU A 107 1.73 6.91 5.76
C LEU A 107 3.24 6.75 5.90
N VAL A 108 3.97 6.95 4.82
CA VAL A 108 5.44 6.82 4.78
C VAL A 108 6.07 8.15 4.39
N LEU A 109 7.34 8.35 4.79
CA LEU A 109 8.06 9.61 4.58
C LEU A 109 7.22 10.83 5.03
N ALA A 110 6.60 10.70 6.21
CA ALA A 110 5.66 11.69 6.73
C ALA A 110 6.36 12.70 7.63
N SER A 111 5.98 13.98 7.52
CA SER A 111 6.37 15.03 8.46
C SER A 111 5.59 14.88 9.77
N SER A 112 6.15 15.38 10.87
CA SER A 112 5.53 15.28 12.21
C SER A 112 4.17 15.97 12.31
N ASP A 113 3.93 16.98 11.48
CA ASP A 113 2.65 17.72 11.40
C ASP A 113 1.72 17.18 10.28
N LEU A 114 2.12 16.10 9.61
CA LEU A 114 1.41 15.49 8.49
C LEU A 114 1.07 16.48 7.36
N GLN A 115 1.88 17.51 7.16
CA GLN A 115 1.80 18.35 5.98
C GLN A 115 2.31 17.62 4.72
N GLU A 116 3.43 16.91 4.87
CA GLU A 116 4.03 16.06 3.83
C GLU A 116 3.91 14.58 4.21
N PHE A 117 3.48 13.74 3.29
CA PHE A 117 3.49 12.27 3.42
C PHE A 117 3.18 11.60 2.08
N THR A 118 3.62 10.35 1.94
CA THR A 118 3.16 9.45 0.87
C THR A 118 2.25 8.38 1.45
N THR A 119 1.09 8.15 0.84
CA THR A 119 0.13 7.14 1.32
C THR A 119 0.25 5.88 0.47
N VAL A 120 0.56 4.75 1.09
CA VAL A 120 0.45 3.42 0.46
C VAL A 120 -0.74 2.71 1.09
N PHE A 121 -1.80 2.49 0.33
CA PHE A 121 -3.07 2.01 0.90
C PHE A 121 -3.79 1.04 -0.02
N PHE A 122 -4.74 0.32 0.58
CA PHE A 122 -5.56 -0.67 -0.08
C PHE A 122 -7.03 -0.24 -0.08
N ILE A 123 -7.72 -0.58 -1.16
CA ILE A 123 -9.18 -0.48 -1.27
C ILE A 123 -9.71 -1.87 -1.64
N ILE A 124 -10.81 -2.29 -1.03
CA ILE A 124 -11.45 -3.56 -1.35
C ILE A 124 -12.79 -3.28 -2.00
N PHE A 125 -13.02 -3.93 -3.13
CA PHE A 125 -14.27 -3.91 -3.86
C PHE A 125 -14.87 -5.30 -3.97
N GLU A 126 -16.19 -5.37 -3.95
CA GLU A 126 -16.94 -6.59 -4.27
C GLU A 126 -17.25 -6.64 -5.77
N LYS A 127 -17.06 -7.79 -6.41
CA LYS A 127 -17.33 -8.01 -7.83
C LYS A 127 -17.77 -9.46 -8.06
N ASN A 128 -19.03 -9.67 -8.42
CA ASN A 128 -19.61 -10.99 -8.73
C ASN A 128 -19.30 -12.04 -7.64
N ASP A 129 -19.66 -11.74 -6.39
CA ASP A 129 -19.41 -12.58 -5.20
C ASP A 129 -17.93 -12.87 -4.91
N LYS A 130 -17.02 -12.10 -5.53
CA LYS A 130 -15.57 -12.13 -5.28
C LYS A 130 -15.09 -10.76 -4.83
N PHE A 131 -13.86 -10.68 -4.37
CA PHE A 131 -13.24 -9.43 -3.99
C PHE A 131 -12.10 -9.07 -4.92
N VAL A 132 -12.01 -7.78 -5.23
CA VAL A 132 -10.92 -7.17 -5.97
C VAL A 132 -10.24 -6.19 -5.02
N VAL A 133 -8.93 -6.35 -4.84
CA VAL A 133 -8.13 -5.45 -4.02
C VAL A 133 -7.38 -4.51 -4.95
N LEU A 134 -7.46 -3.22 -4.67
CA LEU A 134 -6.67 -2.18 -5.34
C LEU A 134 -5.60 -1.70 -4.38
N MET A 135 -4.34 -1.70 -4.82
CA MET A 135 -3.24 -1.09 -4.09
C MET A 135 -2.92 0.26 -4.75
N CYS A 136 -2.86 1.31 -3.93
CA CYS A 136 -2.59 2.68 -4.36
C CYS A 136 -1.33 3.22 -3.69
N SER A 137 -0.55 3.99 -4.45
CA SER A 137 0.54 4.83 -3.94
C SER A 137 0.22 6.28 -4.30
N ASP A 138 -0.32 7.01 -3.32
CA ASP A 138 -0.69 8.41 -3.47
C ASP A 138 0.40 9.33 -2.92
N GLN A 139 1.02 10.07 -3.84
CA GLN A 139 2.14 10.96 -3.59
C GLN A 139 1.76 12.43 -3.81
N LYS A 140 0.47 12.78 -3.95
CA LYS A 140 -0.01 14.16 -4.09
C LYS A 140 0.45 15.08 -2.96
N ARG A 141 0.58 14.54 -1.75
CA ARG A 141 1.05 15.24 -0.55
C ARG A 141 2.48 14.88 -0.16
N SER A 142 3.24 14.22 -1.04
CA SER A 142 4.61 13.76 -0.73
C SER A 142 5.59 14.89 -0.50
N SER A 143 5.34 16.08 -1.06
CA SER A 143 6.13 17.28 -0.78
C SER A 143 5.34 18.58 -0.96
N LEU A 144 5.73 19.63 -0.25
CA LEU A 144 5.30 21.02 -0.46
C LEU A 144 5.98 21.67 -1.69
N GLY A 145 7.10 21.12 -2.16
CA GLY A 145 7.77 21.61 -3.38
C GLY A 145 6.89 21.49 -4.61
N LEU A 146 6.74 22.55 -5.39
CA LEU A 146 5.78 22.61 -6.50
C LEU A 146 6.27 21.90 -7.77
N ASP A 147 7.59 21.76 -7.95
CA ASP A 147 8.20 21.28 -9.21
C ASP A 147 8.40 19.76 -9.27
N TYR A 148 7.96 19.00 -8.27
CA TYR A 148 8.08 17.55 -8.24
C TYR A 148 6.88 16.88 -8.93
N ASP A 149 7.14 15.81 -9.70
CA ASP A 149 6.08 14.92 -10.16
C ASP A 149 5.46 14.20 -8.95
N LYS A 150 4.14 14.30 -8.83
CA LYS A 150 3.34 13.74 -7.74
C LYS A 150 2.21 12.85 -8.28
N THR A 151 2.41 12.25 -9.45
CA THR A 151 1.46 11.35 -10.11
C THR A 151 1.11 10.18 -9.19
N THR A 152 -0.17 9.97 -8.86
CA THR A 152 -0.60 8.78 -8.11
C THR A 152 -0.42 7.53 -8.96
N TYR A 153 0.00 6.41 -8.35
CA TYR A 153 0.09 5.09 -9.00
C TYR A 153 -0.90 4.11 -8.38
N GLY A 154 -1.33 3.13 -9.17
CA GLY A 154 -2.28 2.11 -8.71
C GLY A 154 -2.14 0.80 -9.47
N ALA A 155 -2.39 -0.32 -8.79
CA ALA A 155 -2.43 -1.64 -9.39
C ALA A 155 -3.51 -2.52 -8.76
N PHE A 156 -4.15 -3.37 -9.55
CA PHE A 156 -5.00 -4.42 -9.02
C PHE A 156 -4.16 -5.54 -8.43
N TRP A 157 -4.45 -5.87 -7.19
CA TRP A 157 -3.91 -7.05 -6.55
C TRP A 157 -4.89 -8.20 -6.74
N MET A 158 -4.56 -9.14 -7.62
CA MET A 158 -5.37 -10.34 -7.81
C MET A 158 -5.08 -11.32 -6.66
N LEU A 159 -5.74 -11.12 -5.52
CA LEU A 159 -5.81 -12.13 -4.50
C LEU A 159 -6.78 -13.19 -5.00
N MET A 160 -6.29 -14.39 -5.36
CA MET A 160 -7.14 -15.55 -5.09
C MET A 160 -7.27 -15.59 -3.58
N LEU A 161 -8.46 -15.31 -3.05
CA LEU A 161 -8.82 -15.61 -1.66
C LEU A 161 -8.70 -17.12 -1.47
N LEU A 162 -7.47 -17.60 -1.31
CA LEU A 162 -7.21 -18.84 -0.63
C LEU A 162 -7.30 -18.47 0.84
N SER A 163 -8.36 -18.96 1.47
CA SER A 163 -8.31 -19.25 2.90
C SER A 163 -7.06 -20.10 3.15
N LYS A 164 -5.98 -19.46 3.59
CA LYS A 164 -4.90 -20.07 4.37
C LYS A 164 -3.91 -19.00 4.78
N LYS A 165 -3.86 -18.77 6.10
CA LYS A 165 -2.68 -18.24 6.78
C LYS A 165 -1.44 -18.96 6.24
N PHE A 166 -0.45 -18.22 5.80
CA PHE A 166 0.90 -18.76 5.65
C PHE A 166 1.63 -18.45 6.97
N HIS A 167 2.06 -19.52 7.65
CA HIS A 167 3.03 -19.48 8.73
C HIS A 167 4.42 -19.21 8.16
#